data_AF-A0A4U3GBQ0-F1
#
_entry.id   AF-A0A4U3GBQ0-F1
#
_cell.length_a   1.000
_cell.length_b   1.000
_cell.length_c   1.000
_cell.angle_alpha   90.00
_cell.angle_beta   90.00
_cell.angle_gamma   90.00
#
_symmetry.space_group_name_H-M   'P 1'
#
loop_
_entity.id
_entity.type
_entity.pdbx_description
1 polymer ?
#
loop_
_entity_poly.entity_id
_entity_poly.type
_entity_poly.pdbx_seq_one_letter_code
_entity_poly.pdbx_strand_id
1 'polypeptide(L)'
;MKKNIAAACFFLLGSLEAAQEPEAVFKRSCMMCHSGQLAMAPKKGDQTAWKPRLDKGMDTLVKHVTEGFGAMPPRGLCMDCSAEDYQAVINWMSK
;
A
#
# COMPACT_ATOMS: atom_id res chain seq x y z
N MET A 1 3.51 -51.17 21.17
CA MET A 1 4.91 -50.80 20.81
C MET A 1 4.79 -49.69 19.76
N LYS A 2 4.97 -48.40 20.10
CA LYS A 2 6.24 -47.63 19.96
C LYS A 2 6.89 -47.95 18.60
N LYS A 3 7.09 -47.05 17.62
CA LYS A 3 7.56 -45.65 17.62
C LYS A 3 7.18 -45.02 16.25
N ASN A 4 6.59 -43.81 16.23
CA ASN A 4 7.21 -42.53 15.82
C ASN A 4 8.07 -42.58 14.55
N ILE A 5 7.73 -41.76 13.55
CA ILE A 5 8.47 -40.53 13.18
C ILE A 5 7.58 -39.71 12.23
N ALA A 6 7.24 -38.52 12.69
CA ALA A 6 6.76 -37.44 11.86
C ALA A 6 7.91 -36.96 10.97
N ALA A 7 7.69 -36.88 9.66
CA ALA A 7 8.47 -36.03 8.79
C ALA A 7 7.51 -34.97 8.24
N ALA A 8 7.18 -34.01 9.11
CA ALA A 8 6.66 -32.72 8.68
C ALA A 8 7.79 -32.06 7.89
N CYS A 9 7.75 -32.18 6.56
CA CYS A 9 8.52 -31.31 5.69
C CYS A 9 7.80 -29.95 5.68
N PHE A 10 8.03 -29.21 6.77
CA PHE A 10 7.70 -27.81 6.88
C PHE A 10 8.59 -27.10 5.85
N PHE A 11 8.06 -26.93 4.64
CA PHE A 11 8.66 -25.99 3.71
C PHE A 11 8.66 -24.64 4.42
N LEU A 12 9.85 -24.22 4.85
CA LEU A 12 10.18 -22.83 5.10
C LEU A 12 10.01 -22.07 3.78
N LEU A 13 8.77 -21.75 3.43
CA LEU A 13 8.46 -20.64 2.56
C LEU A 13 8.81 -19.40 3.37
N GLY A 14 10.03 -18.90 3.19
CA GLY A 14 10.34 -17.53 3.56
C GLY A 14 9.29 -16.65 2.90
N SER A 15 8.59 -15.84 3.71
CA SER A 15 7.58 -14.93 3.22
C SER A 15 8.22 -13.95 2.24
N LEU A 16 8.06 -14.23 0.94
CA LEU A 16 7.94 -13.15 -0.01
C LEU A 16 6.55 -12.57 0.28
N GLU A 17 6.48 -11.63 1.23
CA GLU A 17 5.21 -10.99 1.59
C GLU A 17 4.72 -10.26 0.33
N ALA A 18 3.83 -10.90 -0.41
CA ALA A 18 3.20 -10.29 -1.56
C ALA A 18 2.45 -9.05 -1.05
N ALA A 19 2.48 -7.97 -1.84
CA ALA A 19 1.75 -6.76 -1.49
C ALA A 19 0.28 -7.11 -1.18
N GLN A 20 -0.21 -6.56 -0.09
CA GLN A 20 -1.60 -6.63 0.33
C GLN A 20 -2.51 -6.10 -0.80
N GLU A 21 -3.75 -6.60 -0.84
CA GLU A 21 -4.73 -6.18 -1.83
C GLU A 21 -4.96 -4.65 -1.80
N PRO A 22 -4.68 -3.93 -2.90
CA PRO A 22 -4.70 -2.46 -2.93
C PRO A 22 -6.04 -1.84 -2.52
N GLU A 23 -7.15 -2.45 -2.91
CA GLU A 23 -8.47 -1.98 -2.55
C GLU A 23 -8.72 -2.11 -1.03
N ALA A 24 -8.20 -3.16 -0.40
CA ALA A 24 -8.30 -3.34 1.05
C ALA A 24 -7.46 -2.30 1.81
N VAL A 25 -6.24 -2.02 1.34
CA VAL A 25 -5.38 -0.91 1.85
C VAL A 25 -6.11 0.42 1.72
N PHE A 26 -6.65 0.70 0.54
CA PHE A 26 -7.38 1.93 0.30
C PHE A 26 -8.56 2.10 1.26
N LYS A 27 -9.43 1.08 1.36
CA LYS A 27 -10.63 1.14 2.21
C LYS A 27 -10.30 1.37 3.68
N ARG A 28 -9.26 0.72 4.21
CA ARG A 28 -8.93 0.78 5.64
C ARG A 28 -8.14 2.03 6.05
N SER A 29 -7.34 2.60 5.16
CA SER A 29 -6.40 3.69 5.51
C SER A 29 -6.53 4.93 4.63
N CYS A 30 -6.64 4.78 3.30
CA CYS A 30 -6.52 5.92 2.38
C CYS A 30 -7.86 6.61 2.06
N MET A 31 -8.97 5.88 2.12
CA MET A 31 -10.28 6.27 1.61
C MET A 31 -10.84 7.54 2.27
N MET A 32 -10.54 7.74 3.55
CA MET A 32 -11.00 8.92 4.31
C MET A 32 -10.63 10.24 3.61
N CYS A 33 -9.45 10.30 3.00
CA CYS A 33 -8.95 11.49 2.33
C CYS A 33 -9.13 11.42 0.81
N HIS A 34 -8.92 10.24 0.22
CA HIS A 34 -8.80 10.09 -1.23
C HIS A 34 -10.08 9.61 -1.94
N SER A 35 -11.22 9.53 -1.24
CA SER A 35 -12.54 9.28 -1.83
C SER A 35 -13.10 10.47 -2.62
N GLY A 36 -12.48 11.65 -2.49
CA GLY A 36 -12.86 12.89 -3.19
C GLY A 36 -13.62 13.90 -2.33
N GLN A 37 -13.77 13.64 -1.03
CA GLN A 37 -14.38 14.60 -0.08
C GLN A 37 -13.40 15.74 0.29
N LEU A 38 -12.09 15.50 0.21
CA LEU A 38 -11.06 16.51 0.44
C LEU A 38 -10.50 17.00 -0.89
N ALA A 39 -10.80 18.26 -1.25
CA ALA A 39 -10.37 18.86 -2.52
C ALA A 39 -8.84 18.89 -2.74
N MET A 40 -8.06 18.91 -1.66
CA MET A 40 -6.59 18.95 -1.72
C MET A 40 -5.96 17.56 -1.91
N ALA A 41 -6.70 16.47 -1.65
CA ALA A 41 -6.21 15.11 -1.80
C ALA A 41 -6.50 14.59 -3.22
N PRO A 42 -5.54 13.95 -3.91
CA PRO A 42 -5.80 13.37 -5.22
C PRO A 42 -6.83 12.24 -5.10
N LYS A 43 -7.99 12.42 -5.73
CA LYS A 43 -9.09 11.45 -5.69
C LYS A 43 -8.69 10.14 -6.40
N LYS A 44 -9.13 9.01 -5.87
CA LYS A 44 -9.08 7.72 -6.56
C LYS A 44 -9.68 7.82 -7.97
N GLY A 45 -8.91 7.42 -8.98
CA GLY A 45 -9.33 7.40 -10.39
C GLY A 45 -9.31 8.75 -11.10
N ASP A 46 -8.92 9.84 -10.43
CA ASP A 46 -8.67 11.12 -11.10
C ASP A 46 -7.31 11.11 -11.80
N GLN A 47 -7.28 10.57 -13.01
CA GLN A 47 -6.05 10.43 -13.79
C GLN A 47 -5.36 11.77 -14.06
N THR A 48 -6.13 12.86 -14.18
CA THR A 48 -5.60 14.23 -14.35
C THR A 48 -4.86 14.68 -13.10
N ALA A 49 -5.42 14.43 -11.92
CA ALA A 49 -4.72 14.68 -10.67
C ALA A 49 -3.48 13.78 -10.54
N TRP A 50 -3.59 12.49 -10.82
CA TRP A 50 -2.49 11.53 -10.60
C TRP A 50 -1.31 11.68 -11.55
N LYS A 51 -1.53 12.04 -12.82
CA LYS A 51 -0.46 12.17 -13.83
C LYS A 51 0.77 12.96 -13.35
N PRO A 52 0.66 14.23 -12.92
CA PRO A 52 1.82 15.00 -12.48
C PRO A 52 2.47 14.49 -11.20
N ARG A 53 1.78 13.63 -10.41
CA ARG A 53 2.38 12.94 -9.26
C ARG A 53 3.18 11.74 -9.72
N LEU A 54 2.64 10.91 -10.61
CA LEU A 54 3.35 9.78 -11.22
C LEU A 54 4.62 10.23 -11.97
N ASP A 55 4.57 11.40 -12.62
CA ASP A 55 5.74 12.01 -13.29
C ASP A 55 6.90 12.34 -12.31
N LYS A 56 6.67 12.33 -10.98
CA LYS A 56 7.73 12.47 -9.95
C LYS A 56 8.46 11.16 -9.63
N GLY A 57 7.98 10.03 -10.18
CA GLY A 57 8.50 8.70 -9.91
C GLY A 57 7.88 8.03 -8.68
N MET A 58 7.75 6.71 -8.74
CA MET A 58 7.10 5.91 -7.71
C MET A 58 7.83 5.98 -6.36
N ASP A 59 9.16 5.95 -6.36
CA ASP A 59 9.97 6.02 -5.14
C ASP A 59 9.70 7.30 -4.34
N THR A 60 9.55 8.43 -5.04
CA THR A 60 9.18 9.72 -4.43
C THR A 60 7.81 9.63 -3.77
N LEU A 61 6.82 9.01 -4.42
CA LEU A 61 5.47 8.89 -3.88
C LEU A 61 5.43 7.95 -2.67
N VAL A 62 6.13 6.82 -2.73
CA VAL A 62 6.26 5.90 -1.60
C VAL A 62 6.94 6.59 -0.41
N LYS A 63 8.00 7.35 -0.65
CA LYS A 63 8.66 8.15 0.39
C LYS A 63 7.70 9.15 1.03
N HIS A 64 6.96 9.91 0.22
CA HIS A 64 5.95 10.86 0.72
C HIS A 64 4.85 10.20 1.55
N VAL A 65 4.36 9.02 1.15
CA VAL A 65 3.38 8.25 1.96
C VAL A 65 4.02 7.77 3.26
N THR A 66 5.26 7.29 3.20
CA THR A 66 5.97 6.75 4.37
C THR A 66 6.26 7.82 5.42
N GLU A 67 6.83 8.96 4.99
CA GLU A 67 7.27 10.06 5.86
C GLU A 67 6.15 11.06 6.19
N GLY A 68 5.07 11.06 5.40
CA GLY A 68 4.07 12.12 5.40
C GLY A 68 4.45 13.25 4.46
N PHE A 69 3.45 13.92 3.88
CA PHE A 69 3.68 15.00 2.92
C PHE A 69 2.50 15.98 2.89
N GLY A 70 2.79 17.25 3.18
CA GLY A 70 1.76 18.28 3.30
C GLY A 70 0.74 17.92 4.39
N ALA A 71 -0.52 17.75 4.00
CA ALA A 71 -1.60 17.34 4.91
C ALA A 71 -1.74 15.81 5.07
N MET A 72 -1.00 15.01 4.30
CA MET A 72 -1.04 13.55 4.41
C MET A 72 -0.19 13.11 5.62
N PRO A 73 -0.78 12.43 6.62
CA PRO A 73 -0.04 11.97 7.79
C PRO A 73 0.99 10.88 7.42
N PRO A 74 2.05 10.69 8.22
CA PRO A 74 3.01 9.62 8.03
C PRO A 74 2.34 8.26 7.90
N ARG A 75 2.91 7.42 7.04
CA ARG A 75 2.43 6.06 6.69
C ARG A 75 1.02 6.01 6.08
N GLY A 76 0.41 7.15 5.73
CA GLY A 76 -0.96 7.20 5.21
C GLY A 76 -1.98 6.53 6.13
N LEU A 77 -1.72 6.50 7.44
CA LEU A 77 -2.48 5.74 8.46
C LEU A 77 -2.49 4.22 8.27
N CYS A 78 -1.58 3.67 7.46
CA CYS A 78 -1.37 2.25 7.31
C CYS A 78 -0.11 1.83 8.07
N MET A 79 -0.28 1.40 9.32
CA MET A 79 0.85 1.07 10.19
C MET A 79 1.51 -0.27 9.84
N ASP A 80 0.80 -1.15 9.13
CA ASP A 80 1.26 -2.46 8.69
C ASP A 80 1.72 -2.50 7.22
N CYS A 81 1.65 -1.38 6.48
CA CYS A 81 2.06 -1.34 5.08
C CYS A 81 3.59 -1.34 4.90
N SER A 82 4.03 -2.17 3.97
CA SER A 82 5.36 -2.17 3.33
C SER A 82 5.46 -1.13 2.22
N ALA A 83 6.65 -0.97 1.63
CA ALA A 83 6.84 -0.12 0.46
C ALA A 83 6.05 -0.65 -0.74
N GLU A 84 6.01 -1.98 -0.89
CA GLU A 84 5.31 -2.70 -1.94
C GLU A 84 3.78 -2.46 -1.84
N ASP A 85 3.22 -2.45 -0.63
CA ASP A 85 1.81 -2.10 -0.39
C ASP A 85 1.50 -0.68 -0.86
N TYR A 86 2.39 0.27 -0.55
CA TYR A 86 2.25 1.65 -0.99
C TYR A 86 2.32 1.77 -2.51
N GLN A 87 3.26 1.10 -3.17
CA GLN A 87 3.34 1.09 -4.63
C GLN A 87 2.06 0.52 -5.25
N ALA A 88 1.56 -0.59 -4.70
CA ALA A 88 0.38 -1.27 -5.20
C ALA A 88 -0.88 -0.40 -5.04
N VAL A 89 -1.08 0.24 -3.88
CA VAL A 89 -2.21 1.15 -3.67
C VAL A 89 -2.09 2.45 -4.45
N ILE A 90 -0.90 3.02 -4.63
CA ILE A 90 -0.70 4.21 -5.48
C ILE A 90 -1.09 3.89 -6.94
N ASN A 91 -0.58 2.78 -7.48
CA ASN A 91 -0.90 2.33 -8.84
C ASN A 91 -2.39 2.02 -9.02
N TRP A 92 -3.01 1.41 -8.01
CA TRP A 92 -4.44 1.17 -8.01
C TRP A 92 -5.18 2.50 -7.96
N MET A 93 -4.76 3.45 -7.11
CA MET A 93 -5.40 4.74 -6.93
C MET A 93 -5.37 5.65 -8.15
N SER A 94 -4.30 5.55 -8.94
CA SER A 94 -4.09 6.41 -10.11
C SER A 94 -4.90 6.01 -11.35
N LYS A 95 -5.57 4.85 -11.33
CA LYS A 95 -6.35 4.33 -12.45
C LYS A 95 -7.84 4.58 -12.26
#